data_AF-A0A968LHP7-F1
#
_entry.id   AF-A0A968LHP7-F1
#
_cell.length_a   1.000
_cell.length_b   1.000
_cell.length_c   1.000
_cell.angle_alpha   90.00
_cell.angle_beta   90.00
_cell.angle_gamma   90.00
#
_symmetry.space_group_name_H-M   'P 1'
#
loop_
_entity.id
_entity.type
_entity.pdbx_description
1 polymer ?
#
loop_
_entity_poly.entity_id
_entity_poly.type
_entity_poly.pdbx_seq_one_letter_code
_entity_poly.pdbx_strand_id
1 'polypeptide(L)'
;MFDALADRFGFDVIDANGTVQALSVGESITDSFSYSISDSKGGSDTANIVITINGTNDFPVAVADTNSVTEDSATPATGNVLANDSDIDGDPLKVVQVDGDTGKVGNSLTAATVA
;
A
#
# COMPACT_ATOMS: atom_id res chain seq x y z
N MET A 1 -42.83 19.63 -13.60
CA MET A 1 -42.16 19.42 -12.30
C MET A 1 -41.22 18.25 -12.52
N PHE A 2 -39.93 18.50 -12.66
CA PHE A 2 -38.95 17.42 -12.80
C PHE A 2 -38.83 16.78 -11.42
N ASP A 3 -39.24 15.52 -11.32
CA ASP A 3 -39.05 14.72 -10.12
C ASP A 3 -37.55 14.44 -10.00
N ALA A 4 -36.88 15.19 -9.13
CA ALA A 4 -35.50 14.97 -8.78
C ALA A 4 -35.46 13.78 -7.81
N LEU A 5 -35.67 12.57 -8.34
CA LEU A 5 -35.02 11.42 -7.75
C LEU A 5 -33.53 11.74 -7.85
N ALA A 6 -32.91 12.02 -6.71
CA ALA A 6 -31.48 12.18 -6.63
C ALA A 6 -30.85 10.87 -7.11
N ASP A 7 -30.45 10.83 -8.39
CA ASP A 7 -29.60 9.78 -8.94
C ASP A 7 -28.31 9.83 -8.14
N ARG A 8 -28.26 8.99 -7.11
CA ARG A 8 -27.11 8.91 -6.21
C ARG A 8 -26.06 8.11 -6.96
N PHE A 9 -25.13 8.81 -7.60
CA PHE A 9 -23.91 8.18 -8.12
C PHE A 9 -23.00 7.84 -6.95
N GLY A 10 -22.72 6.55 -6.78
CA GLY A 10 -21.72 6.05 -5.84
C GLY A 10 -20.38 5.87 -6.55
N PHE A 11 -19.30 6.30 -5.93
CA PHE A 11 -17.95 6.02 -6.36
C PHE A 11 -17.24 5.30 -5.23
N ASP A 12 -16.87 4.05 -5.47
CA ASP A 12 -16.05 3.28 -4.55
C ASP A 12 -14.61 3.33 -5.06
N VAL A 13 -13.74 4.00 -4.30
CA VAL A 13 -12.30 3.76 -4.46
C VAL A 13 -12.04 2.35 -3.98
N ILE A 14 -11.72 1.46 -4.91
CA ILE A 14 -11.36 0.08 -4.56
C ILE A 14 -9.92 0.12 -4.08
N ASP A 15 -9.75 0.23 -2.76
CA ASP A 15 -8.44 0.25 -2.12
C ASP A 15 -7.61 -0.99 -2.49
N ALA A 16 -8.23 -2.16 -2.66
CA ALA A 16 -7.55 -3.37 -3.13
C ALA A 16 -7.08 -3.34 -4.61
N ASN A 17 -7.31 -2.25 -5.35
CA ASN A 17 -6.87 -2.14 -6.74
C ASN A 17 -5.36 -1.83 -6.79
N GLY A 18 -4.58 -2.74 -7.37
CA GLY A 18 -3.12 -2.60 -7.43
C GLY A 18 -2.61 -1.33 -8.13
N THR A 19 -3.38 -0.73 -9.05
CA THR A 19 -3.01 0.55 -9.68
C THR A 19 -3.25 1.73 -8.75
N VAL A 20 -4.28 1.67 -7.90
CA VAL A 20 -4.54 2.71 -6.87
C VAL A 20 -3.51 2.62 -5.75
N GLN A 21 -3.18 1.40 -5.32
CA GLN A 21 -2.15 1.13 -4.30
C GLN A 21 -0.73 1.48 -4.74
N ALA A 22 -0.49 1.58 -6.05
CA ALA A 22 0.82 1.96 -6.59
C ALA A 22 0.99 3.49 -6.72
N LEU A 23 0.02 4.29 -6.27
CA LEU A 23 0.12 5.75 -6.35
C LEU A 23 0.81 6.30 -5.12
N SER A 24 2.06 6.71 -5.30
CA SER A 24 2.85 7.32 -4.25
C SER A 24 2.44 8.78 -3.99
N VAL A 25 3.00 9.37 -2.94
CA VAL A 25 2.77 10.78 -2.60
C VAL A 25 3.08 11.69 -3.81
N GLY A 26 2.07 12.47 -4.21
CA GLY A 26 2.17 13.41 -5.32
C GLY A 26 1.76 12.83 -6.68
N GLU A 27 1.49 11.53 -6.76
CA GLU A 27 0.92 10.91 -7.94
C GLU A 27 -0.61 10.98 -7.92
N SER A 28 -1.22 10.93 -9.10
CA SER A 28 -2.67 10.90 -9.22
C SER A 28 -3.11 10.24 -10.53
N ILE A 29 -4.30 9.67 -10.49
CA ILE A 29 -5.02 9.20 -11.68
C ILE A 29 -6.40 9.84 -11.73
N THR A 30 -6.98 9.88 -12.92
CA THR A 30 -8.33 10.39 -13.12
C THR A 30 -9.24 9.30 -13.65
N ASP A 31 -10.43 9.21 -13.07
CA ASP A 31 -11.55 8.44 -13.60
C ASP A 31 -12.64 9.40 -14.08
N SER A 32 -13.39 9.02 -15.12
CA SER A 32 -14.42 9.89 -15.68
C SER A 32 -15.62 9.12 -16.21
N PHE A 33 -16.81 9.64 -15.92
CA PHE A 33 -18.07 9.07 -16.39
C PHE A 33 -18.92 10.17 -17.03
N SER A 34 -19.55 9.85 -18.16
CA SER A 34 -20.50 10.74 -18.82
C SER A 34 -21.91 10.51 -18.28
N TYR A 35 -22.68 11.58 -18.14
CA TYR A 35 -24.10 11.53 -17.85
C TYR A 35 -24.86 12.36 -18.88
N SER A 36 -26.11 11.97 -19.12
CA SER A 36 -27.02 12.65 -20.05
C SER A 36 -28.23 13.15 -19.27
N ILE A 37 -28.57 14.41 -19.46
CA ILE A 37 -29.82 14.99 -18.98
C ILE A 37 -30.76 15.17 -20.17
N SER A 38 -32.02 14.80 -20.03
CA SER A 38 -33.05 15.01 -21.05
C SER A 38 -34.23 15.79 -20.49
N ASP A 39 -34.84 16.64 -21.32
CA ASP A 39 -36.05 17.37 -20.97
C ASP A 39 -37.31 16.64 -21.47
N SER A 40 -38.47 17.04 -20.96
CA SER A 40 -39.76 16.45 -21.36
C SER A 40 -40.22 16.84 -22.77
N LYS A 41 -39.40 17.60 -23.52
CA LYS A 41 -39.68 18.09 -24.87
C LYS A 41 -38.76 17.46 -25.92
N GLY A 42 -37.91 16.50 -25.52
CA GLY A 42 -37.04 15.73 -26.42
C GLY A 42 -35.64 16.31 -26.60
N GLY A 43 -35.27 17.37 -25.86
CA GLY A 43 -33.89 17.85 -25.79
C GLY A 43 -33.05 16.97 -24.87
N SER A 44 -31.76 16.81 -25.20
CA SER A 44 -30.79 16.10 -24.36
C SER A 44 -29.45 16.83 -24.39
N ASP A 45 -28.73 16.82 -23.27
CA ASP A 45 -27.37 17.34 -23.13
C ASP A 45 -26.52 16.35 -22.34
N THR A 46 -25.21 16.34 -22.57
CA THR A 46 -24.27 15.42 -21.91
C THR A 46 -23.13 16.18 -21.25
N ALA A 47 -22.73 15.72 -20.07
CA ALA A 47 -21.59 16.26 -19.34
C ALA A 47 -20.79 15.14 -18.67
N ASN A 48 -19.57 15.46 -18.24
CA ASN A 48 -18.67 14.51 -17.59
C ASN A 48 -18.52 14.84 -16.11
N ILE A 49 -18.51 13.80 -15.29
CA ILE A 49 -17.96 13.83 -13.93
C ILE A 49 -16.53 13.34 -14.04
N VAL A 50 -15.58 14.12 -13.51
CA VAL A 50 -14.16 13.76 -13.42
C VAL A 50 -13.81 13.60 -11.96
N ILE A 51 -13.19 12.47 -11.63
CA ILE A 51 -12.77 12.09 -10.29
C ILE A 51 -11.26 11.97 -10.30
N THR A 52 -10.59 12.71 -9.42
CA THR A 52 -9.14 12.61 -9.24
C THR A 52 -8.85 11.79 -7.98
N ILE A 53 -8.14 10.69 -8.15
CA ILE A 53 -7.61 9.87 -7.06
C ILE A 53 -6.17 10.32 -6.84
N ASN A 54 -5.86 10.73 -5.61
CA ASN A 54 -4.51 11.16 -5.23
C ASN A 54 -3.86 10.04 -4.42
N GLY A 55 -2.60 9.76 -4.72
CA GLY A 55 -1.77 8.81 -4.00
C GLY A 55 -1.41 9.27 -2.59
N THR A 56 -1.10 8.29 -1.74
CA THR A 56 -0.58 8.48 -0.38
C THR A 56 0.64 7.60 -0.20
N ASN A 57 1.39 7.78 0.89
CA ASN A 57 2.45 6.84 1.24
C ASN A 57 1.84 5.63 1.93
N ASP A 58 2.14 4.45 1.45
CA ASP A 58 1.84 3.20 2.08
C ASP A 58 2.94 2.81 3.08
N PHE A 59 2.60 1.89 3.99
CA PHE A 59 3.57 1.36 4.94
C PHE A 59 4.27 0.14 4.34
N PRO A 60 5.53 -0.11 4.72
CA PRO A 60 6.23 -1.30 4.30
C PRO A 60 5.57 -2.57 4.88
N VAL A 61 5.58 -3.63 4.09
CA VAL A 61 5.10 -4.96 4.45
C VAL A 61 6.30 -5.84 4.78
N ALA A 62 6.35 -6.30 6.03
CA ALA A 62 7.39 -7.20 6.50
C ALA A 62 6.99 -8.68 6.32
N VAL A 63 7.97 -9.53 5.98
CA VAL A 63 7.82 -10.98 5.90
C VAL A 63 8.75 -11.64 6.91
N ALA A 64 8.22 -12.57 7.70
CA ALA A 64 8.99 -13.19 8.77
C ALA A 64 10.14 -14.05 8.22
N ASP A 65 11.33 -13.84 8.78
CA ASP A 65 12.51 -14.67 8.50
C ASP A 65 12.73 -15.74 9.56
N THR A 66 13.26 -16.87 9.12
CA THR A 66 13.73 -17.93 10.02
C THR A 66 15.10 -18.39 9.58
N ASN A 67 15.99 -18.63 10.54
CA ASN A 67 17.27 -19.29 10.31
C ASN A 67 17.57 -20.22 11.50
N SER A 68 18.43 -21.20 11.29
CA SER A 68 18.84 -22.15 12.32
C SER A 68 20.32 -22.43 12.25
N VAL A 69 20.89 -22.76 13.41
CA VAL A 69 22.24 -23.30 13.55
C VAL A 69 22.15 -24.55 14.41
N THR A 70 23.04 -25.50 14.20
CA THR A 70 23.23 -26.60 15.13
C THR A 70 23.98 -26.10 16.36
N GLU A 71 23.72 -26.70 17.52
CA GLU A 71 24.55 -26.49 18.70
C GLU A 71 26.02 -26.74 18.38
N ASP A 72 26.90 -26.03 19.08
CA ASP A 72 28.36 -26.07 18.92
C ASP A 72 28.88 -25.70 17.52
N SER A 73 28.02 -25.17 16.64
CA SER A 73 28.47 -24.57 15.38
C SER A 73 29.26 -23.28 15.66
N ALA A 74 30.49 -23.24 15.18
CA ALA A 74 31.30 -22.02 15.19
C ALA A 74 30.81 -20.96 14.17
N THR A 75 29.93 -21.34 13.24
CA THR A 75 29.39 -20.45 12.22
C THR A 75 28.04 -19.90 12.66
N PRO A 76 27.88 -18.57 12.81
CA PRO A 76 26.61 -17.97 13.15
C PRO A 76 25.62 -18.03 11.98
N ALA A 77 24.32 -18.00 12.29
CA ALA A 77 23.31 -17.69 11.28
C ALA A 77 23.49 -16.25 10.78
N THR A 78 23.51 -16.09 9.46
CA THR A 78 23.58 -14.78 8.80
C THR A 78 22.46 -14.66 7.79
N GLY A 79 21.99 -13.45 7.54
CA GLY A 79 20.96 -13.16 6.55
C GLY A 79 20.71 -11.66 6.46
N ASN A 80 19.93 -11.27 5.45
CA ASN A 80 19.38 -9.94 5.34
C ASN A 80 17.86 -10.04 5.51
N VAL A 81 17.34 -9.47 6.59
CA VAL A 81 15.90 -9.49 6.89
C VAL A 81 15.07 -8.60 5.95
N LEU A 82 15.72 -7.71 5.19
CA LEU A 82 15.03 -6.86 4.21
C LEU A 82 14.85 -7.54 2.85
N ALA A 83 15.31 -8.78 2.68
CA ALA A 83 15.39 -9.41 1.35
C ALA A 83 14.02 -9.81 0.77
N ASN A 84 13.04 -10.09 1.63
CA ASN A 84 11.67 -10.51 1.33
C ASN A 84 10.62 -9.48 1.78
N ASP A 85 11.05 -8.39 2.39
CA ASP A 85 10.21 -7.26 2.73
C ASP A 85 9.96 -6.39 1.49
N SER A 86 8.85 -5.65 1.47
CA SER A 86 8.48 -4.81 0.33
C SER A 86 7.78 -3.54 0.75
N ASP A 87 7.92 -2.50 -0.07
CA ASP A 87 7.11 -1.30 -0.03
C ASP A 87 6.53 -1.08 -1.43
N ILE A 88 5.23 -0.83 -1.53
CA ILE A 88 4.54 -0.73 -2.82
C ILE A 88 4.87 0.59 -3.54
N ASP A 89 5.26 1.63 -2.79
CA ASP A 89 5.75 2.90 -3.32
C ASP A 89 7.22 2.82 -3.76
N GLY A 90 7.91 1.73 -3.40
CA GLY A 90 9.33 1.56 -3.67
C GLY A 90 10.23 2.36 -2.72
N ASP A 91 9.71 2.82 -1.59
CA ASP A 91 10.47 3.50 -0.56
C ASP A 91 11.59 2.60 0.01
N PRO A 92 12.78 3.16 0.32
CA PRO A 92 13.87 2.37 0.89
C PRO A 92 13.52 1.81 2.28
N LEU A 93 13.70 0.50 2.43
CA LEU A 93 13.46 -0.19 3.69
C LEU A 93 14.63 -0.06 4.67
N LYS A 94 14.33 0.04 5.97
CA LYS A 94 15.34 0.10 7.03
C LYS A 94 14.87 -0.60 8.30
N VAL A 95 15.75 -1.45 8.85
CA VAL A 95 15.59 -1.97 10.22
C VAL A 95 15.97 -0.86 11.21
N VAL A 96 15.02 -0.49 12.08
CA VAL A 96 15.24 0.58 13.07
C VAL A 96 15.66 0.07 14.45
N GLN A 97 15.25 -1.14 14.82
CA GLN A 97 15.60 -1.78 16.09
C GLN A 97 15.51 -3.30 15.97
N VAL A 98 16.26 -4.02 16.81
CA VAL A 98 16.09 -5.46 17.02
C VAL A 98 15.81 -5.68 18.51
N ASP A 99 14.77 -6.44 18.86
CA ASP A 99 14.30 -6.62 20.25
C ASP A 99 14.10 -5.30 21.04
N GLY A 100 13.68 -4.23 20.36
CA GLY A 100 13.53 -2.91 21.00
C GLY A 100 14.84 -2.15 21.25
N ASP A 101 15.96 -2.62 20.71
CA ASP A 101 17.27 -1.99 20.84
C ASP A 101 17.83 -1.58 19.46
N THR A 102 18.02 -0.28 19.26
CA THR A 102 18.63 0.27 18.04
C THR A 102 20.09 -0.14 17.89
N GLY A 103 20.78 -0.41 19.00
CA GLY A 103 22.17 -0.84 19.03
C GLY A 103 22.40 -2.26 18.54
N LYS A 104 21.34 -3.07 18.38
CA LYS A 104 21.45 -4.42 17.82
C LYS A 104 21.37 -4.45 16.28
N VAL A 105 20.92 -3.38 15.64
CA VAL A 105 20.81 -3.30 14.17
C VAL A 105 22.18 -3.48 13.54
N GLY A 106 22.30 -4.45 12.62
CA GLY A 106 23.55 -4.74 11.90
C GLY A 106 24.63 -5.45 12.73
N ASN A 107 24.35 -5.78 13.99
CA ASN A 107 25.27 -6.50 14.87
C ASN A 107 24.89 -7.98 15.00
N SER A 108 25.88 -8.83 15.31
CA SER A 108 25.62 -10.22 15.64
C SER A 108 24.87 -10.32 16.97
N LEU A 109 23.74 -11.03 16.95
CA LEU A 109 23.03 -11.40 18.16
C LEU A 109 23.58 -12.71 18.69
N THR A 110 23.76 -12.79 20.00
CA THR A 110 24.04 -14.07 20.68
C THR A 110 22.70 -14.65 21.12
N ALA A 111 22.35 -15.83 20.59
CA ALA A 111 21.23 -16.58 21.14
C ALA A 111 21.56 -16.93 22.59
N ALA A 112 20.63 -16.68 23.51
CA ALA A 112 20.76 -17.19 24.86
C ALA A 112 20.92 -18.72 24.77
N THR A 113 21.99 -19.25 25.36
CA THR A 113 22.25 -20.69 25.42
C THR A 113 20.99 -21.39 25.94
N VAL A 114 20.45 -22.32 25.17
CA VAL A 114 19.49 -23.30 25.72
C VAL A 114 20.33 -24.17 26.65
N ALA A 115 20.10 -24.03 27.95
CA ALA A 115 20.75 -24.84 28.97
C ALA A 115 20.27 -26.29 28.94
#